data_AF-A0A6P8RTN3-F1
#
_entry.id   AF-A0A6P8RTN3-F1
#
_cell.length_a   1.000
_cell.length_b   1.000
_cell.length_c   1.000
_cell.angle_alpha   90.00
_cell.angle_beta   90.00
_cell.angle_gamma   90.00
#
_symmetry.space_group_name_H-M   'P 1'
#
loop_
_entity.id
_entity.type
_entity.pdbx_description
1 polymer ?
#
loop_
_entity_poly.entity_id
_entity_poly.type
_entity_poly.pdbx_seq_one_letter_code
_entity_poly.pdbx_strand_id
1 'polypeptide(L)'
;MNATFLDAQSFLCWAELLTCELDLPMTPRSVETPDSAEGDLGPVSPLVPEDRVALAMDELRKSGWYWGSMNVNEAKELLQDAPAGTFLLRDSSHAEYLLTISVKTTAGPTNLRIEYQEGKFRLDSIFCVRAKLKQFESVVRLVEYYVLLSKDRKTESESLPSRAVHFWLTRPLYASTPSLQHLCRLTVNKYTRKICELPLPTRLKDYLTEYQYHV
;
A
#
# COMPACT_ATOMS: atom_id res chain seq x y z
N MET A 1 -0.84 21.01 29.76
CA MET A 1 -0.73 19.54 29.96
C MET A 1 0.04 19.00 28.78
N ASN A 2 1.37 18.91 28.94
CA ASN A 2 2.30 18.48 27.90
C ASN A 2 2.51 16.97 28.05
N ALA A 3 2.15 16.21 27.01
CA ALA A 3 2.51 14.80 26.91
C ALA A 3 3.90 14.72 26.24
N THR A 4 4.87 14.24 27.02
CA THR A 4 6.25 14.02 26.62
C THR A 4 6.37 12.85 25.66
N PHE A 5 7.15 13.11 24.60
CA PHE A 5 7.85 12.20 23.71
C PHE A 5 8.17 10.82 24.33
N LEU A 6 7.76 9.75 23.66
CA LEU A 6 8.32 8.41 23.86
C LEU A 6 9.60 8.30 23.04
N ASP A 7 10.71 8.24 23.76
CA ASP A 7 12.08 8.15 23.27
C ASP A 7 12.38 6.77 22.66
N ALA A 8 13.22 6.76 21.63
CA ALA A 8 13.56 5.60 20.79
C ALA A 8 14.34 4.51 21.55
N GLN A 9 14.73 4.75 22.80
CA GLN A 9 15.42 3.79 23.66
C GLN A 9 14.48 2.77 24.34
N SER A 10 13.16 3.03 24.31
CA SER A 10 12.15 2.18 24.97
C SER A 10 11.94 0.82 24.28
N PHE A 11 12.31 0.68 23.01
CA PHE A 11 12.05 -0.53 22.22
C PHE A 11 13.10 -1.64 22.41
N LEU A 12 14.32 -1.31 22.84
CA LEU A 12 15.34 -2.33 23.10
C LEU A 12 15.03 -3.15 24.37
N CYS A 13 14.29 -2.58 25.32
CA CYS A 13 13.91 -3.27 26.56
C CYS A 13 12.84 -4.37 26.35
N TRP A 14 12.06 -4.30 25.26
CA TRP A 14 11.08 -5.34 24.93
C TRP A 14 11.72 -6.57 24.24
N ALA A 15 12.89 -6.42 23.62
CA ALA A 15 13.58 -7.50 22.91
C ALA A 15 14.34 -8.45 23.85
N GLU A 16 14.67 -8.02 25.07
CA GLU A 16 15.41 -8.84 26.06
C GLU A 16 14.50 -9.70 26.96
N LEU A 17 13.17 -9.47 26.96
CA LEU A 17 12.22 -10.20 27.82
C LEU A 17 11.53 -11.39 27.12
N LEU A 18 11.82 -11.65 25.84
CA LEU A 18 11.24 -12.79 25.09
C LEU A 18 12.23 -13.96 24.90
N THR A 19 13.42 -13.91 25.51
CA THR A 19 14.47 -14.93 25.39
C THR A 19 14.56 -15.88 26.58
N CYS A 20 13.66 -15.80 27.55
CA CYS A 20 13.55 -16.78 28.63
C CYS A 20 12.31 -17.65 28.46
N GLU A 21 12.52 -18.96 28.59
CA GLU A 21 11.55 -20.06 28.51
C GLU A 21 11.14 -20.49 27.10
N LEU A 22 11.88 -21.47 26.56
CA LEU A 22 11.34 -22.78 26.17
C LEU A 22 12.54 -23.71 25.87
N ASP A 23 13.08 -24.31 26.93
CA ASP A 23 13.93 -25.50 26.85
C ASP A 23 13.02 -26.73 26.71
N LEU A 24 13.05 -27.40 25.56
CA LEU A 24 12.66 -28.81 25.43
C LEU A 24 13.51 -29.48 24.34
N PRO A 25 14.11 -30.66 24.62
CA PRO A 25 15.06 -31.30 23.72
C PRO A 25 14.34 -32.17 22.69
N MET A 26 14.72 -32.09 21.42
CA MET A 26 14.32 -33.07 20.41
C MET A 26 15.56 -33.62 19.69
N THR A 27 15.73 -34.93 19.83
CA THR A 27 16.81 -35.76 19.31
C THR A 27 16.83 -35.85 17.78
N PRO A 28 17.99 -36.16 17.17
CA PRO A 28 18.17 -36.10 15.71
C PRO A 28 17.58 -37.33 15.02
N ARG A 29 16.95 -37.13 13.86
CA ARG A 29 16.59 -38.20 12.94
C ARG A 29 17.16 -37.89 11.56
N SER A 30 18.25 -38.57 11.23
CA SER A 30 18.85 -38.65 9.91
C SER A 30 17.92 -39.38 8.96
N VAL A 31 17.64 -38.86 7.75
CA VAL A 31 17.41 -39.62 6.51
C VAL A 31 17.65 -38.69 5.30
N GLU A 32 18.75 -38.98 4.60
CA GLU A 32 18.98 -39.07 3.14
C GLU A 32 18.57 -37.94 2.17
N THR A 33 19.60 -37.43 1.48
CA THR A 33 19.59 -36.71 0.20
C THR A 33 19.09 -37.56 -0.96
N PRO A 34 18.47 -36.93 -1.97
CA PRO A 34 18.99 -37.12 -3.32
C PRO A 34 19.09 -35.83 -4.15
N ASP A 35 20.26 -35.70 -4.76
CA ASP A 35 20.56 -35.36 -6.15
C ASP A 35 19.76 -34.24 -6.87
N SER A 36 20.50 -33.15 -7.14
CA SER A 36 20.63 -32.46 -8.43
C SER A 36 19.38 -32.29 -9.31
N ALA A 37 18.87 -31.05 -9.37
CA ALA A 37 18.35 -30.49 -10.60
C ALA A 37 18.57 -28.97 -10.58
N GLU A 38 19.55 -28.51 -11.34
CA GLU A 38 19.74 -27.11 -11.70
C GLU A 38 18.50 -26.63 -12.46
N GLY A 39 17.69 -25.79 -11.81
CA GLY A 39 16.61 -25.05 -12.46
C GLY A 39 17.19 -23.88 -13.22
N ASP A 40 17.39 -24.07 -14.52
CA ASP A 40 17.66 -23.06 -15.53
C ASP A 40 16.72 -21.85 -15.35
N LEU A 41 17.26 -20.74 -14.84
CA LEU A 41 16.58 -19.45 -14.80
C LEU A 41 16.59 -18.86 -16.21
N GLY A 42 15.71 -19.39 -17.04
CA GLY A 42 15.40 -18.81 -18.35
C GLY A 42 14.95 -17.35 -18.21
N PRO A 43 15.12 -16.54 -19.26
CA PRO A 43 14.78 -15.12 -19.25
C PRO A 43 13.29 -14.96 -18.90
N VAL A 44 13.00 -14.21 -17.83
CA VAL A 44 11.65 -13.89 -17.38
C VAL A 44 10.90 -13.23 -18.54
N SER A 45 10.05 -14.00 -19.20
CA SER A 45 9.18 -13.51 -20.27
C SER A 45 8.32 -12.37 -19.73
N PRO A 46 7.97 -11.36 -20.56
CA PRO A 46 7.06 -10.32 -20.14
C PRO A 46 5.75 -10.95 -19.68
N LEU A 47 5.42 -10.82 -18.39
CA LEU A 47 4.17 -11.32 -17.84
C LEU A 47 2.99 -10.75 -18.63
N VAL A 48 2.01 -11.61 -18.92
CA VAL A 48 0.85 -11.28 -19.74
C VAL A 48 0.04 -10.17 -19.04
N PRO A 49 -0.62 -9.25 -19.78
CA PRO A 49 -1.39 -8.17 -19.15
C PRO A 49 -2.45 -8.63 -18.15
N GLU A 50 -3.02 -9.83 -18.32
CA GLU A 50 -3.98 -10.42 -17.37
C GLU A 50 -3.31 -10.81 -16.04
N ASP A 51 -2.13 -11.44 -16.10
CA ASP A 51 -1.34 -11.79 -14.91
C ASP A 51 -0.93 -10.55 -14.12
N ARG A 52 -0.63 -9.45 -14.82
CA ARG A 52 -0.30 -8.16 -14.20
C ARG A 52 -1.47 -7.58 -13.42
N VAL A 53 -2.67 -7.61 -13.99
CA VAL A 53 -3.88 -7.16 -13.27
C VAL A 53 -4.12 -8.06 -12.06
N ALA A 54 -3.99 -9.38 -12.19
CA ALA A 54 -4.17 -10.30 -11.08
C ALA A 54 -3.20 -10.02 -9.91
N LEU A 55 -1.92 -9.80 -10.21
CA LEU A 55 -0.91 -9.43 -9.21
C LEU A 55 -1.23 -8.09 -8.53
N ALA A 56 -1.56 -7.06 -9.31
CA ALA A 56 -1.92 -5.76 -8.77
C ALA A 56 -3.18 -5.82 -7.88
N MET A 57 -4.14 -6.69 -8.21
CA MET A 57 -5.33 -6.93 -7.41
C MET A 57 -5.03 -7.69 -6.12
N ASP A 58 -4.08 -8.63 -6.13
CA ASP A 58 -3.61 -9.31 -4.90
C ASP A 58 -2.96 -8.32 -3.93
N GLU A 59 -2.05 -7.49 -4.42
CA GLU A 59 -1.43 -6.41 -3.64
C GLU A 59 -2.49 -5.44 -3.08
N LEU A 60 -3.46 -5.06 -3.91
CA LEU A 60 -4.54 -4.15 -3.54
C LEU A 60 -5.44 -4.75 -2.44
N ARG A 61 -5.73 -6.05 -2.48
CA ARG A 61 -6.48 -6.72 -1.40
C ARG A 61 -5.71 -6.72 -0.08
N LYS A 62 -4.39 -6.89 -0.13
CA LYS A 62 -3.51 -6.84 1.05
C LYS A 62 -3.39 -5.45 1.68
N SER A 63 -3.82 -4.40 0.97
CA SER A 63 -3.77 -3.01 1.45
C SER A 63 -4.82 -2.70 2.52
N GLY A 64 -5.94 -3.43 2.55
CA GLY A 64 -7.04 -3.23 3.51
C GLY A 64 -7.95 -2.03 3.24
N TRP A 65 -7.64 -1.17 2.26
CA TRP A 65 -8.45 0.00 1.87
C TRP A 65 -9.11 -0.16 0.50
N TYR A 66 -9.14 -1.40 0.01
CA TYR A 66 -9.95 -1.83 -1.12
C TYR A 66 -11.33 -2.30 -0.67
N TRP A 67 -12.38 -1.70 -1.22
CA TRP A 67 -13.77 -1.93 -0.85
C TRP A 67 -14.54 -2.81 -1.84
N GLY A 68 -13.87 -3.34 -2.88
CA GLY A 68 -14.52 -4.20 -3.87
C GLY A 68 -15.61 -3.47 -4.64
N SER A 69 -16.74 -4.16 -4.86
CA SER A 69 -17.86 -3.72 -5.69
C SER A 69 -18.79 -2.72 -4.99
N MET A 70 -18.20 -1.79 -4.24
CA MET A 70 -18.90 -0.66 -3.62
C MET A 70 -19.40 0.32 -4.68
N ASN A 71 -20.62 0.82 -4.50
CA ASN A 71 -21.21 1.78 -5.43
C ASN A 71 -20.79 3.24 -5.10
N VAL A 72 -21.07 4.16 -6.04
CA VAL A 72 -20.69 5.57 -5.92
C VAL A 72 -21.37 6.25 -4.72
N ASN A 73 -22.60 5.88 -4.40
CA ASN A 73 -23.38 6.52 -3.34
C ASN A 73 -22.88 6.09 -1.96
N GLU A 74 -22.66 4.80 -1.75
CA GLU A 74 -22.03 4.26 -0.53
C GLU A 74 -20.68 4.92 -0.26
N ALA A 75 -19.84 5.03 -1.28
CA ALA A 75 -18.54 5.69 -1.16
C ALA A 75 -18.68 7.17 -0.79
N LYS A 76 -19.67 7.87 -1.35
CA LYS A 76 -19.95 9.28 -1.01
C LYS A 76 -20.41 9.42 0.43
N GLU A 77 -21.32 8.58 0.89
CA GLU A 77 -21.83 8.60 2.27
C GLU A 77 -20.70 8.40 3.28
N LEU A 78 -19.86 7.38 3.08
CA LEU A 78 -18.71 7.11 3.96
C LEU A 78 -17.69 8.26 3.99
N LEU A 79 -17.48 8.93 2.84
CA LEU A 79 -16.52 10.03 2.73
C LEU A 79 -17.11 11.39 3.10
N GLN A 80 -18.43 11.53 3.22
CA GLN A 80 -19.08 12.81 3.44
C GLN A 80 -18.61 13.47 4.74
N ASP A 81 -18.54 12.69 5.81
CA ASP A 81 -18.12 13.14 7.14
C ASP A 81 -16.63 12.90 7.41
N ALA A 82 -15.93 12.30 6.45
CA ALA A 82 -14.50 12.08 6.56
C ALA A 82 -13.72 13.39 6.41
N PRO A 83 -12.54 13.50 7.04
CA PRO A 83 -11.66 14.65 6.83
C PRO A 83 -11.12 14.69 5.40
N ALA A 84 -10.85 15.90 4.89
CA ALA A 84 -10.28 16.08 3.56
C ALA A 84 -8.99 15.28 3.37
N GLY A 85 -8.85 14.71 2.18
CA GLY A 85 -7.81 13.80 1.76
C GLY A 85 -7.96 12.35 2.22
N THR A 86 -9.09 11.99 2.84
CA THR A 86 -9.45 10.59 3.07
C THR A 86 -9.90 9.95 1.77
N PHE A 87 -9.42 8.75 1.47
CA PHE A 87 -9.73 8.07 0.22
C PHE A 87 -9.98 6.58 0.42
N LEU A 88 -10.67 5.97 -0.53
CA LEU A 88 -10.84 4.53 -0.65
C LEU A 88 -10.76 4.13 -2.12
N LEU A 89 -10.48 2.85 -2.37
CA LEU A 89 -10.45 2.31 -3.73
C LEU A 89 -11.51 1.23 -3.89
N ARG A 90 -12.22 1.26 -5.01
CA ARG A 90 -13.36 0.38 -5.32
C ARG A 90 -13.37 0.03 -6.81
N ASP A 91 -14.18 -0.95 -7.17
CA ASP A 91 -14.48 -1.25 -8.56
C ASP A 91 -15.14 -0.03 -9.24
N SER A 92 -14.76 0.20 -10.48
CA SER A 92 -15.41 1.22 -11.30
C SER A 92 -16.78 0.73 -11.77
N SER A 93 -17.77 1.62 -11.70
CA SER A 93 -19.10 1.37 -12.29
C SER A 93 -19.16 1.68 -13.79
N HIS A 94 -18.09 2.25 -14.36
CA HIS A 94 -17.97 2.53 -15.79
C HIS A 94 -17.25 1.38 -16.50
N ALA A 95 -17.81 0.94 -17.63
CA ALA A 95 -17.32 -0.21 -18.40
C ALA A 95 -15.88 -0.09 -18.92
N GLU A 96 -15.39 1.14 -19.11
CA GLU A 96 -14.04 1.38 -19.66
C GLU A 96 -12.93 1.39 -18.60
N TYR A 97 -13.28 1.31 -17.31
CA TYR A 97 -12.32 1.42 -16.22
C TYR A 97 -12.52 0.26 -15.26
N LEU A 98 -11.42 -0.29 -14.73
CA LEU A 98 -11.47 -1.38 -13.75
C LEU A 98 -11.69 -0.83 -12.34
N LEU A 99 -10.98 0.24 -11.99
CA LEU A 99 -10.88 0.72 -10.62
C LEU A 99 -11.15 2.23 -10.53
N THR A 100 -11.63 2.67 -9.38
CA THR A 100 -11.89 4.08 -9.07
C THR A 100 -11.46 4.40 -7.65
N ILE A 101 -10.75 5.51 -7.49
CA ILE A 101 -10.43 6.11 -6.19
C ILE A 101 -11.57 7.07 -5.84
N SER A 102 -12.24 6.83 -4.73
CA SER A 102 -13.17 7.82 -4.16
C SER A 102 -12.43 8.59 -3.07
N VAL A 103 -12.41 9.91 -3.15
CA VAL A 103 -11.64 10.77 -2.23
C VAL A 103 -12.46 11.96 -1.75
N LYS A 104 -12.35 12.28 -0.47
CA LYS A 104 -12.91 13.51 0.10
C LYS A 104 -12.00 14.69 -0.22
N THR A 105 -12.49 15.66 -0.98
CA THR A 105 -11.83 16.96 -1.20
C THR A 105 -12.47 18.05 -0.33
N THR A 106 -11.91 19.26 -0.36
CA THR A 106 -12.51 20.43 0.28
C THR A 106 -13.89 20.79 -0.30
N ALA A 107 -14.14 20.45 -1.56
CA ALA A 107 -15.44 20.64 -2.22
C ALA A 107 -16.42 19.48 -2.00
N GLY A 108 -15.99 18.39 -1.36
CA GLY A 108 -16.79 17.18 -1.14
C GLY A 108 -16.17 15.92 -1.74
N PRO A 109 -16.85 14.76 -1.59
CA PRO A 109 -16.40 13.51 -2.18
C PRO A 109 -16.40 13.55 -3.71
N THR A 110 -15.30 13.13 -4.32
CA THR A 110 -15.13 13.02 -5.77
C THR A 110 -14.57 11.65 -6.15
N ASN A 111 -14.63 11.31 -7.43
CA ASN A 111 -14.16 10.04 -7.97
C ASN A 111 -13.08 10.28 -9.02
N LEU A 112 -11.99 9.54 -8.92
CA LEU A 112 -10.87 9.54 -9.86
C LEU A 112 -10.78 8.14 -10.46
N ARG A 113 -10.97 8.04 -11.78
CA ARG A 113 -10.89 6.75 -12.47
C ARG A 113 -9.44 6.37 -12.73
N ILE A 114 -9.16 5.06 -12.71
CA ILE A 114 -7.84 4.51 -13.02
C ILE A 114 -7.92 3.83 -14.38
N GLU A 115 -7.13 4.32 -15.33
CA GLU A 115 -6.95 3.72 -16.64
C GLU A 115 -5.87 2.64 -16.57
N TYR A 116 -6.06 1.56 -17.34
CA TYR A 116 -5.08 0.52 -17.53
C TYR A 116 -4.78 0.35 -19.02
N GLN A 117 -3.54 0.60 -19.42
CA GLN A 117 -3.08 0.44 -20.81
C GLN A 117 -1.63 -0.04 -20.83
N GLU A 118 -1.28 -0.91 -21.78
CA GLU A 118 0.09 -1.41 -21.99
C GLU A 118 0.74 -1.97 -20.71
N GLY A 119 -0.04 -2.66 -19.87
CA GLY A 119 0.47 -3.26 -18.62
C GLY A 119 0.63 -2.27 -17.46
N LYS A 120 0.15 -1.02 -17.58
CA LYS A 120 0.35 0.02 -16.57
C LYS A 120 -0.93 0.76 -16.21
N PHE A 121 -1.05 1.06 -14.93
CA PHE A 121 -2.09 1.87 -14.31
C PHE A 121 -1.72 3.35 -14.30
N ARG A 122 -2.69 4.23 -14.57
CA ARG A 122 -2.56 5.68 -14.44
C ARG A 122 -3.89 6.31 -14.04
N LEU A 123 -3.84 7.53 -13.49
CA LEU A 123 -5.05 8.30 -13.24
C LEU A 123 -5.59 8.89 -14.55
N ASP A 124 -6.91 8.97 -14.65
CA ASP A 124 -7.61 9.65 -15.72
C ASP A 124 -7.11 11.11 -15.87
N SER A 125 -6.83 11.47 -17.12
CA SER A 125 -6.26 12.76 -17.51
C SER A 125 -7.18 13.95 -17.26
N ILE A 126 -8.47 13.74 -16.97
CA ILE A 126 -9.43 14.82 -16.73
C ILE A 126 -9.12 15.58 -15.43
N PHE A 127 -8.57 14.91 -14.42
CA PHE A 127 -8.32 15.51 -13.10
C PHE A 127 -6.87 15.95 -12.87
N CYS A 128 -5.95 15.44 -13.69
CA CYS A 128 -4.53 15.74 -13.57
C CYS A 128 -4.10 16.60 -14.75
N VAL A 129 -3.64 17.82 -14.51
CA VAL A 129 -3.01 18.66 -15.55
C VAL A 129 -1.93 17.81 -16.22
N ARG A 130 -2.10 17.56 -17.53
CA ARG A 130 -1.49 16.52 -18.40
C ARG A 130 0.04 16.30 -18.31
N ALA A 131 0.78 17.14 -17.59
CA ALA A 131 2.23 17.14 -17.58
C ALA A 131 2.90 16.18 -16.58
N LYS A 132 2.17 15.50 -15.68
CA LYS A 132 2.79 14.65 -14.63
C LYS A 132 2.09 13.31 -14.35
N LEU A 133 1.27 12.80 -15.26
CA LEU A 133 0.67 11.48 -15.10
C LEU A 133 1.75 10.41 -15.18
N LYS A 134 2.15 9.88 -14.02
CA LYS A 134 3.02 8.72 -13.92
C LYS A 134 2.18 7.45 -14.10
N GLN A 135 2.79 6.49 -14.78
CA GLN A 135 2.23 5.16 -15.01
C GLN A 135 2.95 4.16 -14.10
N PHE A 136 2.23 3.18 -13.59
CA PHE A 136 2.74 2.21 -12.61
C PHE A 136 2.26 0.81 -12.93
N GLU A 137 3.06 -0.20 -12.64
CA GLU A 137 2.66 -1.60 -12.81
C GLU A 137 1.73 -2.09 -11.67
N SER A 138 1.69 -1.34 -10.56
CA SER A 138 0.86 -1.62 -9.39
C SER A 138 -0.02 -0.42 -9.03
N VAL A 139 -1.29 -0.69 -8.73
CA VAL A 139 -2.26 0.31 -8.28
C VAL A 139 -1.89 0.86 -6.90
N VAL A 140 -1.39 0.00 -6.02
CA VAL A 140 -0.94 0.40 -4.68
C VAL A 140 0.24 1.36 -4.79
N ARG A 141 1.17 1.09 -5.73
CA ARG A 141 2.29 1.99 -6.01
C ARG A 141 1.83 3.35 -6.55
N LEU A 142 0.84 3.35 -7.44
CA LEU A 142 0.21 4.55 -7.97
C LEU A 142 -0.35 5.40 -6.82
N VAL A 143 -1.16 4.80 -5.95
CA VAL A 143 -1.76 5.49 -4.80
C VAL A 143 -0.68 6.03 -3.88
N GLU A 144 0.30 5.21 -3.53
CA GLU A 144 1.42 5.62 -2.67
C GLU A 144 2.17 6.82 -3.24
N TYR A 145 2.44 6.84 -4.54
CA TYR A 145 3.10 7.98 -5.19
C TYR A 145 2.32 9.28 -5.01
N TYR A 146 0.99 9.26 -5.23
CA TYR A 146 0.15 10.45 -5.03
C TYR A 146 -0.01 10.82 -3.56
N VAL A 147 0.04 9.84 -2.65
CA VAL A 147 0.07 10.10 -1.20
C VAL A 147 1.33 10.84 -0.81
N LEU A 148 2.50 10.38 -1.28
CA LEU A 148 3.78 11.04 -1.03
C LEU A 148 3.85 12.44 -1.66
N LEU A 149 3.40 12.59 -2.90
CA LEU A 149 3.35 13.88 -3.59
C LEU A 149 2.49 14.92 -2.86
N SER A 150 1.44 14.47 -2.16
CA SER A 150 0.60 15.36 -1.35
C SER A 150 1.27 15.83 -0.06
N LYS A 151 2.23 15.06 0.48
CA LYS A 151 2.98 15.44 1.68
C LYS A 151 3.99 16.53 1.38
N ASP A 152 4.71 16.41 0.26
CA ASP A 152 5.71 17.41 -0.14
C ASP A 152 5.07 18.78 -0.42
N ARG A 153 3.86 18.81 -0.99
CA ARG A 153 3.16 20.05 -1.34
C ARG A 153 2.52 20.78 -0.16
N LYS A 154 2.33 20.13 0.99
CA LYS A 154 1.93 20.84 2.22
C LYS A 154 3.03 21.80 2.72
N THR A 155 4.27 21.62 2.26
CA THR A 155 5.41 22.48 2.58
C THR A 155 5.56 23.67 1.62
N GLU A 156 4.92 23.64 0.44
CA GLU A 156 5.02 24.68 -0.62
C GLU A 156 3.72 25.50 -0.81
N SER A 157 2.87 25.58 0.20
CA SER A 157 1.54 26.19 0.09
C SER A 157 1.59 27.73 0.12
N GLU A 158 2.11 28.39 -0.93
CA GLU A 158 1.83 29.82 -1.18
C GLU A 158 1.61 30.25 -2.65
N SER A 159 1.66 29.38 -3.69
CA SER A 159 1.55 29.92 -5.07
C SER A 159 1.00 29.00 -6.16
N LEU A 160 -0.22 28.47 -6.05
CA LEU A 160 -0.94 27.84 -7.17
C LEU A 160 -2.35 28.42 -7.37
N PRO A 161 -2.82 28.57 -8.63
CA PRO A 161 -3.99 29.37 -8.96
C PRO A 161 -5.32 28.71 -8.53
N SER A 162 -6.16 29.53 -7.92
CA SER A 162 -7.37 29.24 -7.12
C SER A 162 -8.57 28.57 -7.83
N ARG A 163 -8.38 27.86 -8.95
CA ARG A 163 -9.51 27.22 -9.69
C ARG A 163 -9.36 25.71 -9.91
N ALA A 164 -8.22 25.10 -9.59
CA ALA A 164 -8.09 23.66 -9.65
C ALA A 164 -8.57 23.05 -8.33
N VAL A 165 -9.55 22.14 -8.37
CA VAL A 165 -9.90 21.32 -7.21
C VAL A 165 -8.67 20.47 -6.88
N HIS A 166 -7.98 20.82 -5.81
CA HIS A 166 -6.85 20.04 -5.35
C HIS A 166 -7.36 18.72 -4.78
N PHE A 167 -7.04 17.61 -5.43
CA PHE A 167 -7.23 16.28 -4.84
C PHE A 167 -5.92 15.87 -4.17
N TRP A 168 -5.99 15.61 -2.87
CA TRP A 168 -4.86 15.15 -2.06
C TRP A 168 -5.21 13.77 -1.54
N LEU A 169 -4.32 12.79 -1.68
CA LEU A 169 -4.48 11.49 -1.02
C LEU A 169 -3.65 11.53 0.27
N THR A 170 -4.27 11.44 1.43
CA THR A 170 -3.55 11.58 2.70
C THR A 170 -3.69 10.36 3.59
N ARG A 171 -4.91 9.83 3.72
CA ARG A 171 -5.20 8.69 4.58
C ARG A 171 -6.16 7.73 3.88
N PRO A 172 -5.86 6.42 3.87
CA PRO A 172 -6.80 5.42 3.40
C PRO A 172 -7.95 5.26 4.40
N LEU A 173 -9.15 5.00 3.89
CA LEU A 173 -10.29 4.52 4.65
C LEU A 173 -10.32 3.00 4.52
N TYR A 174 -9.98 2.31 5.61
CA TYR A 174 -9.92 0.86 5.63
C TYR A 174 -11.32 0.23 5.64
N ALA A 175 -11.51 -0.82 4.84
CA ALA A 175 -12.77 -1.58 4.76
C ALA A 175 -13.03 -2.42 6.02
N SER A 176 -11.94 -2.84 6.67
CA SER A 176 -11.95 -3.53 7.96
C SER A 176 -10.78 -3.06 8.79
N THR A 177 -10.83 -3.29 10.11
CA THR A 177 -9.72 -2.90 10.99
C THR A 177 -8.47 -3.72 10.62
N PRO A 178 -7.35 -3.10 10.19
CA PRO A 178 -6.15 -3.84 9.86
C PRO A 178 -5.61 -4.60 11.07
N SER A 179 -5.02 -5.78 10.84
CA SER A 179 -4.37 -6.53 11.91
C SER A 179 -3.17 -5.73 12.46
N LEU A 180 -2.86 -5.93 13.75
CA LEU A 180 -1.67 -5.33 14.35
C LEU A 180 -0.39 -5.70 13.57
N GLN A 181 -0.31 -6.93 13.08
CA GLN A 181 0.80 -7.40 12.25
C GLN A 181 0.96 -6.56 10.98
N HIS A 182 -0.15 -6.22 10.31
CA HIS A 182 -0.14 -5.37 9.12
C HIS A 182 0.26 -3.93 9.46
N LEU A 183 -0.25 -3.37 10.56
CA LEU A 183 0.15 -2.04 11.02
C LEU A 183 1.64 -1.95 11.35
N CYS A 184 2.19 -3.00 11.98
CA CYS A 184 3.63 -3.13 12.20
C CYS A 184 4.39 -3.19 10.87
N ARG A 185 3.92 -3.97 9.88
CA ARG A 185 4.51 -4.01 8.53
C ARG A 185 4.57 -2.63 7.87
N LEU A 186 3.45 -1.90 7.85
CA LEU A 186 3.40 -0.54 7.30
C LEU A 186 4.38 0.40 8.02
N THR A 187 4.54 0.23 9.33
CA THR A 187 5.47 1.03 10.14
C THR A 187 6.91 0.71 9.78
N VAL A 188 7.30 -0.56 9.74
CA VAL A 188 8.67 -0.99 9.36
C VAL A 188 9.02 -0.51 7.95
N ASN A 189 8.12 -0.69 6.99
CA ASN A 189 8.34 -0.30 5.60
C ASN A 189 8.63 1.21 5.45
N LYS A 190 8.04 2.06 6.30
CA LYS A 190 8.30 3.51 6.28
C LYS A 190 9.73 3.88 6.64
N TYR A 191 10.39 3.06 7.46
CA TYR A 191 11.75 3.33 7.96
C TYR A 191 12.83 2.62 7.14
N THR A 192 12.54 1.44 6.57
CA THR A 192 13.51 0.70 5.79
C THR A 192 12.88 -0.13 4.68
N ARG A 193 13.55 -0.17 3.53
CA ARG A 193 13.28 -1.13 2.44
C ARG A 193 14.22 -2.33 2.45
N LYS A 194 15.21 -2.30 3.34
CA LYS A 194 16.25 -3.34 3.44
C LYS A 194 15.83 -4.41 4.44
N ILE A 195 14.74 -5.11 4.12
CA ILE A 195 14.14 -6.12 5.01
C ILE A 195 15.13 -7.25 5.34
N CYS A 196 16.01 -7.61 4.40
CA CYS A 196 16.99 -8.68 4.58
C CYS A 196 17.99 -8.41 5.73
N GLU A 197 18.28 -7.13 6.02
CA GLU A 197 19.24 -6.71 7.05
C GLU A 197 18.61 -6.70 8.46
N LEU A 198 17.29 -6.85 8.58
CA LEU A 198 16.61 -6.84 9.87
C LEU A 198 16.92 -8.12 10.67
N PRO A 199 17.07 -8.02 12.01
CA PRO A 199 17.27 -9.18 12.90
C PRO A 199 15.94 -9.88 13.18
N LEU A 200 15.25 -10.30 12.11
CA LEU A 200 13.95 -10.98 12.17
C LEU A 200 14.04 -12.40 11.61
N PRO A 201 13.22 -13.35 12.11
CA PRO A 201 13.06 -14.66 11.50
C PRO A 201 12.63 -14.56 10.02
N THR A 202 13.05 -15.52 9.18
CA THR A 202 12.76 -15.53 7.74
C THR A 202 11.28 -15.38 7.42
N ARG A 203 10.40 -16.06 8.17
CA ARG A 203 8.94 -15.94 7.99
C ARG A 203 8.42 -14.50 8.13
N LEU A 204 9.01 -13.71 9.02
CA LEU A 204 8.63 -12.29 9.17
C LEU A 204 9.24 -11.44 8.06
N LYS A 205 10.44 -11.77 7.57
CA LYS A 205 11.03 -11.12 6.40
C LYS A 205 10.16 -11.34 5.16
N ASP A 206 9.71 -12.57 4.93
CA ASP A 206 8.82 -12.93 3.83
C ASP A 206 7.49 -12.16 3.92
N TYR A 207 6.89 -12.10 5.12
CA TYR A 207 5.68 -11.32 5.34
C TYR A 207 5.83 -9.81 5.04
N LEU A 208 7.00 -9.23 5.32
CA LEU A 208 7.32 -7.83 5.04
C LEU A 208 7.58 -7.62 3.54
N THR A 209 8.20 -8.57 2.83
CA THR A 209 8.47 -8.46 1.38
C THR A 209 7.24 -8.66 0.52
N GLU A 210 6.21 -9.36 1.02
CA GLU A 210 4.90 -9.52 0.35
C GLU A 210 4.13 -8.20 0.13
N TYR A 211 4.43 -7.15 0.91
CA TYR A 211 3.80 -5.84 0.76
C TYR A 211 4.76 -4.75 1.21
N GLN A 212 5.40 -4.07 0.27
CA GLN A 212 6.50 -3.14 0.52
C GLN A 212 6.08 -1.66 0.52
N TYR A 213 4.77 -1.40 0.61
CA TYR A 213 4.20 -0.05 0.57
C TYR A 213 4.01 0.52 1.98
N HIS A 214 3.86 1.84 2.05
CA HIS A 214 3.72 2.61 3.30
C HIS A 214 2.28 2.99 3.65
N VAL A 215 1.32 2.64 2.80
CA VAL A 215 -0.10 3.03 2.88
C VAL A 215 -1.01 1.82 2.99
#